data_AF-A0A971GDR8-F1
#
_entry.id   AF-A0A971GDR8-F1
#
_cell.length_a   1.000
_cell.length_b   1.000
_cell.length_c   1.000
_cell.angle_alpha   90.00
_cell.angle_beta   90.00
_cell.angle_gamma   90.00
#
_symmetry.space_group_name_H-M   'P 1'
#
loop_
_entity.id
_entity.type
_entity.pdbx_description
1 polymer ?
#
loop_
_entity_poly.entity_id
_entity_poly.type
_entity_poly.pdbx_seq_one_letter_code
_entity_poly.pdbx_strand_id
1 'polypeptide(L)'
;MIETLTCRKCGFEEYLPSNDRTIERALSDLKKASMVHLLNDLNSSGLTNAYMERALGLPARTLARWKNEASIMPSAAGHALMRLIRTFPWLLQVAEEGFDEKKAHILLLKAAGKQEEGRCESLVL
;
A
#
# COMPACT_ATOMS: atom_id res chain seq x y z
N MET A 1 21.91 8.53 16.25
CA MET A 1 22.67 9.71 15.76
C MET A 1 23.13 9.34 14.37
N ILE A 2 22.88 10.17 13.35
CA ILE A 2 23.38 9.92 12.00
C ILE A 2 24.75 10.58 11.89
N GLU A 3 25.75 9.83 11.46
CA GLU A 3 27.14 10.27 11.38
C GLU A 3 27.51 10.62 9.93
N THR A 4 28.13 11.78 9.71
CA THR A 4 28.56 12.21 8.37
C THR A 4 30.06 12.48 8.33
N LEU A 5 30.69 12.18 7.20
CA LEU A 5 32.04 12.59 6.85
C LEU A 5 31.96 13.79 5.91
N THR A 6 32.59 14.90 6.28
CA THR A 6 32.64 16.10 5.43
C THR A 6 34.04 16.29 4.86
N CYS A 7 34.13 16.42 3.53
CA CYS A 7 35.35 16.76 2.84
C CYS A 7 35.76 18.20 3.17
N ARG A 8 36.92 18.39 3.81
CA ARG A 8 37.41 19.73 4.17
C ARG A 8 37.73 20.64 2.98
N LYS A 9 37.87 20.09 1.78
CA LYS A 9 38.28 20.83 0.57
C LYS A 9 37.10 21.34 -0.27
N CYS A 10 36.04 20.55 -0.39
CA CYS A 10 34.88 20.90 -1.22
C CYS A 10 33.55 20.91 -0.45
N GLY A 11 33.56 20.56 0.84
CA GLY A 11 32.35 20.50 1.67
C GLY A 11 31.43 19.32 1.36
N PHE A 12 31.83 18.38 0.49
CA PHE A 12 31.04 17.19 0.20
C PHE A 12 30.79 16.36 1.46
N GLU A 13 29.54 15.97 1.70
CA GLU A 13 29.14 15.15 2.84
C GLU A 13 28.77 13.74 2.40
N GLU A 14 29.32 12.74 3.08
CA GLU A 14 29.01 11.32 2.89
C GLU A 14 28.52 10.71 4.19
N TYR A 15 27.45 9.91 4.13
CA TYR A 15 26.99 9.15 5.27
C TYR A 15 27.94 7.98 5.55
N LEU A 16 28.33 7.82 6.82
CA LEU A 16 29.11 6.66 7.23
C LEU A 16 28.29 5.36 7.09
N PRO A 17 28.90 4.23 6.68
CA PRO A 17 28.22 2.92 6.64
C PRO A 17 27.70 2.45 8.01
N SER A 18 28.24 3.00 9.11
CA SER A 18 27.69 2.78 10.48
C SER A 18 26.22 3.18 10.60
N ASN A 19 25.73 4.07 9.72
CA ASN A 19 24.34 4.50 9.67
C ASN A 19 23.39 3.49 9.04
N ASP A 20 23.87 2.53 8.25
CA ASP A 20 23.03 1.64 7.44
C ASP A 20 21.96 0.95 8.30
N ARG A 21 22.36 0.42 9.47
CA ARG A 21 21.43 -0.19 10.42
C ARG A 21 20.37 0.76 10.95
N THR A 22 20.72 2.03 11.16
CA THR A 22 19.78 3.05 11.65
C THR A 22 18.79 3.42 10.55
N ILE A 23 19.28 3.59 9.31
CA ILE A 23 18.47 3.91 8.14
C ILE A 23 17.52 2.75 7.83
N GLU A 24 18.01 1.52 7.82
CA GLU A 24 17.20 0.32 7.57
C GLU A 24 16.07 0.17 8.59
N ARG A 25 16.36 0.41 9.88
CA ARG A 25 15.33 0.41 10.93
C ARG A 25 14.28 1.49 10.69
N ALA A 26 14.71 2.73 10.44
CA ALA A 26 13.79 3.83 10.17
C ALA A 26 12.90 3.56 8.93
N LEU A 27 13.48 3.02 7.85
CA LEU A 27 12.74 2.62 6.66
C LEU A 27 11.76 1.48 6.95
N SER A 28 12.14 0.52 7.79
CA SER A 28 11.27 -0.58 8.22
C SER A 28 10.07 -0.06 9.02
N ASP A 29 10.32 0.84 9.97
CA ASP A 29 9.28 1.45 10.80
C ASP A 29 8.30 2.29 9.96
N LEU A 30 8.83 3.08 9.01
CA LEU A 30 8.01 3.84 8.06
C LEU A 30 7.14 2.95 7.18
N LYS A 31 7.69 1.84 6.66
CA LYS A 31 6.91 0.86 5.90
C LYS A 31 5.78 0.30 6.75
N LYS A 32 6.05 -0.06 8.00
CA LYS A 32 5.04 -0.60 8.90
C LYS A 32 3.92 0.40 9.18
N ALA A 33 4.27 1.63 9.54
CA ALA A 33 3.30 2.70 9.76
C ALA A 33 2.46 2.95 8.51
N SER A 34 3.10 3.00 7.34
CA SER A 34 2.43 3.12 6.05
C SER A 34 1.42 1.98 5.83
N MET A 35 1.76 0.73 6.15
CA MET A 35 0.84 -0.40 6.00
C MET A 35 -0.39 -0.27 6.91
N VAL A 36 -0.19 0.10 8.17
CA VAL A 36 -1.30 0.32 9.12
C VAL A 36 -2.25 1.40 8.60
N HIS A 37 -1.70 2.53 8.12
CA HIS A 37 -2.50 3.58 7.51
C HIS A 37 -3.26 3.12 6.26
N LEU A 38 -2.60 2.39 5.34
CA LEU A 38 -3.25 1.84 4.15
C LEU A 38 -4.45 0.95 4.52
N LEU A 39 -4.28 0.04 5.48
CA LEU A 39 -5.33 -0.87 5.92
C LEU A 39 -6.47 -0.14 6.64
N ASN A 40 -6.16 0.88 7.44
CA ASN A 40 -7.20 1.69 8.09
C ASN A 40 -8.05 2.44 7.05
N ASP A 41 -7.41 3.07 6.07
CA ASP A 41 -8.11 3.84 5.04
C ASP A 41 -9.02 2.94 4.17
N LEU A 42 -8.54 1.73 3.81
CA LEU A 42 -9.34 0.73 3.12
C LEU A 42 -10.55 0.27 3.95
N ASN A 43 -10.35 -0.04 5.24
CA ASN A 43 -11.43 -0.42 6.14
C ASN A 43 -12.47 0.70 6.32
N SER A 44 -12.02 1.96 6.46
CA SER A 44 -12.89 3.14 6.53
C SER A 44 -13.69 3.36 5.23
N SER A 45 -13.20 2.85 4.10
CA SER A 45 -13.89 2.86 2.81
C SER A 45 -14.88 1.69 2.65
N GLY A 46 -15.11 0.90 3.70
CA GLY A 46 -16.04 -0.24 3.71
C GLY A 46 -15.42 -1.58 3.29
N LEU A 47 -14.12 -1.62 2.97
CA LEU A 47 -13.44 -2.85 2.57
C LEU A 47 -12.90 -3.57 3.79
N THR A 48 -13.58 -4.64 4.21
CA THR A 48 -13.15 -5.41 5.38
C THR A 48 -11.90 -6.24 5.12
N ASN A 49 -11.07 -6.43 6.15
CA ASN A 49 -9.91 -7.35 6.07
C ASN A 49 -10.29 -8.74 5.57
N ALA A 50 -11.40 -9.32 6.06
CA ALA A 50 -11.84 -10.66 5.67
C ALA A 50 -12.22 -10.75 4.18
N TYR A 51 -12.84 -9.68 3.64
CA TYR A 51 -13.13 -9.57 2.21
C TYR A 51 -11.84 -9.52 1.39
N MET A 52 -10.92 -8.61 1.75
CA MET A 52 -9.65 -8.47 1.04
C MET A 52 -8.81 -9.74 1.09
N GLU A 53 -8.73 -10.41 2.25
CA GLU A 53 -8.03 -11.68 2.41
C GLU A 53 -8.59 -12.76 1.47
N ARG A 54 -9.92 -12.87 1.39
CA ARG A 54 -10.59 -13.84 0.50
C ARG A 54 -10.35 -13.52 -0.97
N ALA A 55 -10.57 -12.28 -1.38
CA ALA A 55 -10.42 -11.84 -2.76
C ALA A 55 -8.98 -12.05 -3.27
N LEU A 56 -7.98 -11.74 -2.42
CA LEU A 56 -6.56 -11.87 -2.76
C LEU A 56 -5.98 -13.26 -2.50
N GLY A 57 -6.76 -14.21 -2.00
CA GLY A 57 -6.26 -15.55 -1.65
C GLY A 57 -5.24 -15.57 -0.52
N LEU A 58 -5.29 -14.59 0.40
CA LEU A 58 -4.41 -14.54 1.56
C LEU A 58 -4.95 -15.47 2.68
N PRO A 59 -4.07 -16.09 3.48
CA PRO A 59 -4.49 -16.80 4.68
C PRO A 59 -5.29 -15.89 5.62
N ALA A 60 -6.27 -16.47 6.31
CA ALA A 60 -7.09 -15.73 7.25
C ALA A 60 -6.25 -15.01 8.31
N ARG A 61 -6.68 -13.80 8.66
CA ARG A 61 -6.03 -12.88 9.62
C ARG A 61 -4.72 -12.27 9.15
N THR A 62 -4.19 -12.57 7.96
CA THR A 62 -2.93 -11.98 7.46
C THR A 62 -2.91 -10.45 7.58
N LEU A 63 -3.97 -9.76 7.14
CA LEU A 63 -4.04 -8.29 7.19
C LEU A 63 -4.21 -7.78 8.63
N ALA A 64 -4.94 -8.52 9.46
CA ALA A 64 -5.05 -8.20 10.88
C ALA A 64 -3.70 -8.30 11.61
N ARG A 65 -2.85 -9.26 11.22
CA ARG A 65 -1.50 -9.40 11.77
C ARG A 65 -0.59 -8.27 11.31
N TRP A 66 -0.60 -7.93 10.03
CA TRP A 66 0.16 -6.77 9.52
C TRP A 66 -0.24 -5.45 10.20
N LYS A 67 -1.50 -5.32 10.62
CA LYS A 67 -2.00 -4.14 11.33
C LYS A 67 -1.58 -4.12 12.81
N ASN A 68 -1.64 -5.26 13.51
CA ASN A 68 -1.57 -5.31 14.97
C ASN A 68 -0.27 -5.91 15.54
N GLU A 69 0.40 -6.79 14.80
CA GLU A 69 1.58 -7.49 15.30
C GLU A 69 2.86 -6.74 14.96
N ALA A 70 3.57 -6.28 15.99
CA ALA A 70 4.71 -5.41 15.79
C ALA A 70 5.91 -6.09 15.11
N SER A 71 6.01 -7.42 15.26
CA SER A 71 7.09 -8.26 14.75
C SER A 71 6.89 -8.71 13.31
N ILE A 72 5.73 -8.45 12.71
CA ILE A 72 5.40 -8.96 11.38
C ILE A 72 5.41 -7.83 10.37
N MET A 73 6.32 -7.98 9.41
CA MET A 73 6.42 -7.08 8.28
C MET A 73 5.89 -7.76 7.02
N PRO A 74 5.01 -7.10 6.25
CA PRO A 74 4.72 -7.54 4.90
C PRO A 74 6.01 -7.52 4.07
N SER A 75 6.09 -8.43 3.10
CA SER A 75 7.13 -8.36 2.07
C SER A 75 7.00 -7.08 1.24
N ALA A 76 8.04 -6.71 0.50
CA ALA A 76 7.98 -5.58 -0.43
C ALA A 76 6.82 -5.74 -1.45
N ALA A 77 6.59 -6.97 -1.92
CA ALA A 77 5.46 -7.30 -2.79
C ALA A 77 4.10 -7.10 -2.09
N GLY A 78 3.96 -7.54 -0.83
CA GLY A 78 2.75 -7.29 -0.05
C GLY A 78 2.48 -5.80 0.16
N HIS A 79 3.53 -5.01 0.40
CA HIS A 79 3.41 -3.55 0.51
C HIS A 79 2.96 -2.91 -0.81
N ALA A 80 3.57 -3.31 -1.93
CA ALA A 80 3.20 -2.83 -3.25
C ALA A 80 1.75 -3.18 -3.61
N LEU A 81 1.34 -4.42 -3.33
CA LEU A 81 -0.03 -4.88 -3.55
C LEU A 81 -1.04 -4.01 -2.80
N MET A 82 -0.84 -3.77 -1.50
CA MET A 82 -1.78 -2.95 -0.74
C MET A 82 -1.83 -1.50 -1.22
N ARG A 83 -0.72 -0.94 -1.73
CA ARG A 83 -0.73 0.37 -2.39
C ARG A 83 -1.57 0.37 -3.66
N LEU A 84 -1.46 -0.68 -4.48
CA LEU A 84 -2.28 -0.83 -5.68
C LEU A 84 -3.77 -0.97 -5.34
N ILE A 85 -4.11 -1.78 -4.33
CA ILE A 85 -5.50 -1.94 -3.89
C ILE A 85 -6.08 -0.64 -3.36
N ARG A 86 -5.30 0.16 -2.63
CA ARG A 86 -5.73 1.51 -2.22
C ARG A 86 -6.02 2.41 -3.41
N THR A 87 -5.12 2.44 -4.39
CA THR A 87 -5.26 3.33 -5.56
C THR A 87 -6.39 2.87 -6.48
N PHE A 88 -6.57 1.55 -6.62
CA PHE A 88 -7.52 0.92 -7.53
C PHE A 88 -8.32 -0.18 -6.80
N PRO A 89 -9.29 0.19 -5.93
CA PRO A 89 -10.04 -0.80 -5.15
C PRO A 89 -10.81 -1.84 -5.98
N TRP A 90 -11.17 -1.49 -7.22
CA TRP A 90 -11.84 -2.39 -8.17
C TRP A 90 -11.01 -3.62 -8.53
N LEU A 91 -9.68 -3.60 -8.30
CA LEU A 91 -8.82 -4.76 -8.48
C LEU A 91 -9.21 -5.94 -7.56
N LEU A 92 -9.89 -5.68 -6.44
CA LEU A 92 -10.43 -6.75 -5.59
C LEU A 92 -11.50 -7.57 -6.33
N GLN A 93 -12.33 -6.92 -7.15
CA GLN A 93 -13.33 -7.61 -7.98
C GLN A 93 -12.68 -8.41 -9.10
N VAL A 94 -11.57 -7.91 -9.67
CA VAL A 94 -10.77 -8.67 -10.65
C VAL A 94 -10.23 -9.95 -10.03
N ALA A 95 -9.75 -9.86 -8.78
CA ALA A 95 -9.23 -11.01 -8.06
C ALA A 95 -10.33 -12.05 -7.76
N GLU A 96 -11.54 -11.61 -7.40
CA GLU A 96 -12.72 -12.48 -7.23
C GLU A 96 -13.12 -13.19 -8.53
N GLU A 97 -12.96 -12.53 -9.67
CA GLU A 97 -13.19 -13.11 -11.00
C GLU A 97 -12.03 -13.98 -11.49
N GLY A 98 -11.05 -14.28 -10.64
CA GLY A 98 -9.93 -15.15 -10.96
C GLY A 98 -8.93 -14.55 -11.95
N PHE A 99 -8.85 -13.22 -12.01
CA PHE A 99 -8.00 -12.47 -12.95
C PHE A 99 -8.32 -12.73 -14.44
N ASP A 100 -9.58 -13.06 -14.76
CA ASP A 100 -10.03 -13.16 -16.15
C ASP A 100 -9.94 -11.80 -16.85
N GLU A 101 -9.21 -11.76 -17.97
CA GLU A 101 -8.92 -10.53 -18.70
C GLU A 101 -10.18 -9.84 -19.23
N LYS A 102 -11.14 -10.61 -19.76
CA LYS A 102 -12.36 -10.05 -20.35
C LYS A 102 -13.23 -9.42 -19.27
N LYS A 103 -13.38 -10.11 -18.13
CA LYS A 103 -14.10 -9.57 -16.97
C LYS A 103 -13.38 -8.38 -16.36
N ALA A 104 -12.06 -8.43 -16.25
CA ALA A 104 -11.25 -7.31 -15.76
C ALA A 104 -11.45 -6.06 -16.64
N HIS A 105 -11.48 -6.22 -17.95
CA HIS A 105 -11.74 -5.11 -18.88
C HIS A 105 -13.14 -4.49 -18.67
N ILE A 106 -14.17 -5.32 -18.50
CA ILE A 106 -15.53 -4.85 -18.20
C ILE A 106 -15.57 -4.10 -16.86
N LEU A 107 -14.90 -4.63 -15.82
CA LEU A 107 -14.82 -3.99 -14.51
C LEU A 107 -14.09 -2.64 -14.56
N LEU A 108 -13.02 -2.54 -15.34
CA LEU A 108 -12.30 -1.29 -15.57
C LEU A 108 -13.23 -0.24 -16.21
N LEU A 109 -13.95 -0.59 -17.27
CA LEU A 109 -14.88 0.34 -17.93
C LEU A 109 -15.98 0.81 -16.97
N LYS A 110 -16.52 -0.10 -16.14
CA LYS A 110 -17.50 0.25 -15.10
C LYS A 110 -16.92 1.18 -14.04
N ALA A 111 -15.69 0.93 -13.59
CA ALA A 111 -15.01 1.75 -12.60
C ALA A 111 -14.72 3.15 -13.14
N ALA A 112 -14.26 3.25 -14.39
CA ALA A 112 -14.05 4.53 -15.08
C ALA A 112 -15.35 5.32 -15.24
N GLY A 113 -16.44 4.66 -15.66
CA GLY A 113 -17.76 5.30 -15.80
C GLY A 113 -18.28 5.91 -14.50
N LYS A 114 -18.16 5.20 -13.37
CA LYS A 114 -18.56 5.72 -12.04
C LYS A 114 -17.76 6.95 -11.59
N GLN A 115 -16.47 7.03 -11.96
CA GLN A 115 -15.65 8.18 -11.60
C GLN A 115 -16.05 9.45 -12.36
N GLU A 116 -16.45 9.31 -13.62
CA GLU A 116 -16.96 10.43 -14.42
C GLU A 116 -18.33 10.91 -13.93
N GLU A 117 -19.22 10.00 -13.51
CA GLU A 117 -20.54 10.34 -12.98
C GLU A 117 -20.46 11.16 -11.67
N GLY A 118 -19.60 10.75 -10.73
CA GLY A 118 -19.34 11.52 -9.50
C GLY A 118 -18.64 12.87 -9.74
N ARG A 119 -17.84 12.98 -10.81
CA ARG A 119 -17.24 14.26 -11.24
C ARG A 119 -18.28 15.21 -11.83
N CYS A 120 -19.22 14.70 -12.62
CA CYS A 120 -20.33 15.47 -13.17
C CYS A 120 -21.27 15.97 -12.07
N GLU A 121 -21.63 15.14 -11.08
CA GLU A 121 -22.45 15.57 -9.93
C GLU A 121 -21.78 16.69 -9.11
N SER A 122 -20.45 16.70 -9.02
CA SER A 122 -19.68 17.73 -8.31
C SER A 122 -19.60 19.08 -9.05
N LEU A 123 -20.00 19.12 -10.33
CA LEU A 123 -19.96 20.30 -11.21
C LEU A 123 -21.33 20.95 -11.41
N VAL A 124 -22.40 20.36 -10.87
CA VAL A 124 -23.73 20.97 -10.85
C VAL A 124 -23.88 21.73 -9.53
N LEU A 125 -23.48 23.01 -9.55
CA LEU A 125 -23.88 24.03 -8.57
C LEU A 125 -25.02 24.88 -9.14
#